data_AF-A0A3M0Y660-F1
#
_entry.id   AF-A0A3M0Y660-F1
#
_cell.length_a   1.000
_cell.length_b   1.000
_cell.length_c   1.000
_cell.angle_alpha   90.00
_cell.angle_beta   90.00
_cell.angle_gamma   90.00
#
_symmetry.space_group_name_H-M   'P 1'
#
loop_
_entity.id
_entity.type
_entity.pdbx_description
1 polymer ?
#
loop_
_entity_poly.entity_id
_entity_poly.type
_entity_poly.pdbx_seq_one_letter_code
_entity_poly.pdbx_strand_id
1 'polypeptide(L)'
;MNLSEWVDNLEKSGEFKEFKNQHPDAFLIAGFFILDFQGGQNVTQLDYYIPSSQEIAIFSFEEKIESKIFPSQLQDAPAALNKHTNIDVEALWGILTEEMHNRGITEEIRKIIAVVQNSEGEVVWKLNCLLTGMEIVNATIEDSTKSVLRIEKQSLFDILKKMPAPHLEHRPESVSDLKEELKALDKIEKELEKEKEEIEEKLEKAGESESSSEKKA
;
A
#
# COMPACT_ATOMS: atom_id res chain seq x y z
N MET A 1 -17.00 -3.96 0.98
CA MET A 1 -17.00 -3.77 2.46
C MET A 1 -16.86 -2.28 2.78
N ASN A 2 -17.62 -1.75 3.75
CA ASN A 2 -17.52 -0.36 4.21
C ASN A 2 -16.63 -0.20 5.45
N LEU A 3 -16.25 1.04 5.80
CA LEU A 3 -15.44 1.31 7.01
C LEU A 3 -16.13 0.81 8.29
N SER A 4 -17.45 0.96 8.40
CA SER A 4 -18.20 0.60 9.60
C SER A 4 -18.10 -0.89 9.92
N GLU A 5 -18.09 -1.76 8.92
CA GLU A 5 -17.94 -3.21 9.11
C GLU A 5 -16.56 -3.57 9.68
N TRP A 6 -15.49 -2.91 9.22
CA TRP A 6 -14.14 -3.09 9.77
C TRP A 6 -14.07 -2.61 11.22
N VAL A 7 -14.63 -1.43 11.51
CA VAL A 7 -14.67 -0.86 12.87
C VAL A 7 -15.47 -1.76 13.79
N ASP A 8 -16.66 -2.21 13.38
CA ASP A 8 -17.52 -3.07 14.19
C ASP A 8 -16.88 -4.45 14.45
N ASN A 9 -16.09 -4.97 13.50
CA ASN A 9 -15.31 -6.19 13.70
C ASN A 9 -14.16 -5.99 14.70
N LEU A 10 -13.47 -4.85 14.63
CA LEU A 10 -12.45 -4.48 15.61
C LEU A 10 -13.03 -4.34 17.01
N GLU A 11 -14.14 -3.58 17.16
CA GLU A 11 -14.78 -3.30 18.45
C GLU A 11 -15.25 -4.58 19.17
N LYS A 12 -15.49 -5.66 18.44
CA LYS A 12 -15.85 -6.96 18.99
C LYS A 12 -14.65 -7.76 19.48
N SER A 13 -13.43 -7.48 19.02
CA SER A 13 -12.22 -8.23 19.35
C SER A 13 -11.83 -8.07 20.83
N GLY A 14 -11.07 -9.02 21.36
CA GLY A 14 -10.58 -8.95 22.74
C GLY A 14 -9.51 -7.88 22.88
N GLU A 15 -8.63 -7.80 21.87
CA GLU A 15 -7.52 -6.88 21.74
C GLU A 15 -7.99 -5.42 21.80
N PHE A 16 -9.06 -5.07 21.06
CA PHE A 16 -9.59 -3.71 21.09
C PHE A 16 -10.26 -3.36 22.42
N LYS A 17 -10.97 -4.31 23.03
CA LYS A 17 -11.60 -4.08 24.35
C LYS A 17 -10.55 -3.82 25.42
N GLU A 18 -9.46 -4.58 25.41
CA GLU A 18 -8.33 -4.36 26.31
C GLU A 18 -7.67 -3.00 26.05
N PHE A 19 -7.38 -2.68 24.79
CA PHE A 19 -6.89 -1.36 24.38
C PHE A 19 -7.80 -0.23 24.89
N LYS A 20 -9.11 -0.35 24.70
CA LYS A 20 -10.06 0.71 25.06
C LYS A 20 -10.21 0.88 26.57
N ASN A 21 -10.00 -0.19 27.36
CA ASN A 21 -9.93 -0.11 28.82
C ASN A 21 -8.67 0.64 29.28
N GLN A 22 -7.54 0.48 28.58
CA GLN A 22 -6.29 1.17 28.88
C GLN A 22 -6.28 2.62 28.38
N HIS A 23 -6.94 2.89 27.25
CA HIS A 23 -6.96 4.19 26.57
C HIS A 23 -8.42 4.65 26.31
N PRO A 24 -9.18 5.01 27.35
CA PRO A 24 -10.60 5.36 27.23
C PRO A 24 -10.85 6.64 26.42
N ASP A 25 -9.84 7.51 26.30
CA ASP A 25 -9.85 8.74 25.51
C ASP A 25 -9.49 8.54 24.02
N ALA A 26 -9.05 7.33 23.63
CA ALA A 26 -8.65 7.07 22.24
C ALA A 26 -9.81 7.16 21.23
N PHE A 27 -9.58 7.65 20.02
CA PHE A 27 -10.60 7.75 18.98
C PHE A 27 -10.06 7.44 17.58
N LEU A 28 -10.91 6.92 16.71
CA LEU A 28 -10.58 6.59 15.32
C LEU A 28 -10.21 7.86 14.55
N ILE A 29 -9.11 7.84 13.82
CA ILE A 29 -8.63 8.99 13.02
C ILE A 29 -8.49 8.68 11.53
N ALA A 30 -8.18 7.43 11.19
CA ALA A 30 -8.01 7.03 9.81
C ALA A 30 -8.29 5.54 9.60
N GLY A 31 -8.65 5.20 8.37
CA GLY A 31 -8.59 3.84 7.85
C GLY A 31 -7.64 3.80 6.66
N PHE A 32 -6.76 2.81 6.63
CA PHE A 32 -5.77 2.60 5.58
C PHE A 32 -6.03 1.26 4.90
N PHE A 33 -6.14 1.28 3.57
CA PHE A 33 -6.49 0.10 2.77
C PHE A 33 -5.53 -0.03 1.60
N ILE A 34 -4.97 -1.22 1.40
CA ILE A 34 -4.25 -1.59 0.18
C ILE A 34 -5.13 -2.58 -0.56
N LEU A 35 -5.53 -2.24 -1.78
CA LEU A 35 -6.23 -3.10 -2.72
C LEU A 35 -5.25 -3.52 -3.81
N ASP A 36 -4.80 -4.76 -3.78
CA ASP A 36 -3.87 -5.31 -4.77
C ASP A 36 -4.61 -6.21 -5.76
N PHE A 37 -4.85 -5.68 -6.96
CA PHE A 37 -5.59 -6.37 -8.01
C PHE A 37 -4.75 -7.40 -8.77
N GLN A 38 -3.43 -7.42 -8.58
CA GLN A 38 -2.54 -8.39 -9.23
C GLN A 38 -2.09 -9.48 -8.27
N GLY A 39 -1.64 -9.10 -7.07
CA GLY A 39 -1.12 -10.01 -6.07
C GLY A 39 -2.18 -10.58 -5.13
N GLY A 40 -3.37 -9.98 -5.08
CA GLY A 40 -4.46 -10.38 -4.16
C GLY A 40 -4.17 -10.11 -2.68
N GLN A 41 -3.05 -9.46 -2.37
CA GLN A 41 -2.64 -9.11 -1.01
C GLN A 41 -3.31 -7.79 -0.60
N ASN A 42 -4.50 -7.91 0.00
CA ASN A 42 -5.19 -6.77 0.57
C ASN A 42 -4.76 -6.55 2.01
N VAL A 43 -4.47 -5.30 2.37
CA VAL A 43 -4.11 -4.91 3.74
C VAL A 43 -5.16 -3.93 4.23
N THR A 44 -5.63 -4.12 5.46
CA THR A 44 -6.52 -3.17 6.13
C THR A 44 -5.92 -2.79 7.48
N GLN A 45 -5.89 -1.50 7.76
CA GLN A 45 -5.43 -0.92 9.01
C GLN A 45 -6.40 0.15 9.50
N LEU A 46 -6.61 0.21 10.81
CA LEU A 46 -7.39 1.26 11.47
C LEU A 46 -6.53 1.96 12.52
N ASP A 47 -6.49 3.28 12.44
CA ASP A 47 -5.63 4.10 13.28
C ASP A 47 -6.46 4.85 14.33
N TYR A 48 -6.06 4.72 15.58
CA TYR A 48 -6.66 5.41 16.73
C TYR A 48 -5.64 6.35 17.36
N TYR A 49 -6.03 7.61 17.56
CA TYR A 49 -5.22 8.57 18.30
C TYR A 49 -5.50 8.48 19.80
N ILE A 50 -4.45 8.56 20.61
CA ILE A 50 -4.49 8.55 22.08
C ILE A 50 -4.07 9.94 22.59
N PRO A 51 -5.02 10.83 22.93
CA PRO A 51 -4.71 12.20 23.31
C PRO A 51 -3.82 12.31 24.55
N SER A 52 -4.03 11.47 25.55
CA SER A 52 -3.30 11.49 26.82
C SER A 52 -1.79 11.24 26.69
N SER A 53 -1.37 10.43 25.72
CA SER A 53 0.05 10.13 25.47
C SER A 53 0.59 10.71 24.16
N GLN A 54 -0.27 11.36 23.34
CA GLN A 54 0.06 11.82 21.99
C GLN A 54 0.61 10.68 21.09
N GLU A 55 -0.02 9.51 21.18
CA GLU A 55 0.37 8.31 20.42
C GLU A 55 -0.71 7.92 19.41
N ILE A 56 -0.34 7.07 18.46
CA ILE A 56 -1.25 6.44 17.50
C ILE A 56 -1.17 4.92 17.70
N ALA A 57 -2.31 4.29 17.94
CA ALA A 57 -2.47 2.85 17.91
C ALA A 57 -2.95 2.42 16.52
N ILE A 58 -2.18 1.54 15.87
CA ILE A 58 -2.47 0.99 14.55
C ILE A 58 -2.96 -0.45 14.73
N PHE A 59 -4.13 -0.76 14.20
CA PHE A 59 -4.71 -2.11 14.19
C PHE A 59 -4.68 -2.71 12.79
N SER A 60 -3.93 -3.78 12.58
CA SER A 60 -3.82 -4.49 11.28
C SER A 60 -4.72 -5.71 11.22
N PHE A 61 -5.37 -5.94 10.07
CA PHE A 61 -6.27 -7.06 9.80
C PHE A 61 -5.68 -8.04 8.76
N GLU A 62 -4.52 -8.60 9.06
CA GLU A 62 -3.92 -9.66 8.23
C GLU A 62 -4.52 -11.02 8.62
N GLU A 63 -3.75 -11.93 9.22
CA GLU A 63 -4.28 -13.21 9.70
C GLU A 63 -5.00 -13.08 11.06
N LYS A 64 -4.56 -12.12 11.87
CA LYS A 64 -5.09 -11.82 13.21
C LYS A 64 -5.07 -10.31 13.42
N ILE A 65 -5.93 -9.83 14.31
CA ILE A 65 -5.92 -8.43 14.71
C ILE A 65 -4.70 -8.20 15.59
N GLU A 66 -3.73 -7.44 15.09
CA GLU A 66 -2.55 -7.01 15.84
C GLU A 66 -2.63 -5.50 16.10
N SER A 67 -2.15 -5.07 17.27
CA SER A 67 -2.07 -3.65 17.61
C SER A 67 -0.63 -3.23 17.88
N LYS A 68 -0.25 -2.05 17.39
CA LYS A 68 1.05 -1.42 17.64
C LYS A 68 0.85 0.04 17.97
N ILE A 69 1.53 0.54 19.00
CA ILE A 69 1.44 1.94 19.43
C ILE A 69 2.74 2.65 19.05
N PHE A 70 2.61 3.83 18.44
CA PHE A 70 3.73 4.66 18.02
C PHE A 70 3.54 6.10 18.53
N PRO A 71 4.63 6.81 18.87
CA PRO A 71 4.55 8.24 19.15
C PRO A 71 4.06 9.00 17.90
N SER A 72 3.10 9.90 18.09
CA SER A 72 2.59 10.71 16.99
C SER A 72 3.61 11.77 16.60
N GLN A 73 3.78 11.98 15.29
CA GLN A 73 4.57 13.08 14.72
C GLN A 73 3.68 14.25 14.28
N LEU A 74 2.38 14.20 14.60
CA LEU A 74 1.44 15.25 14.24
C LEU A 74 1.70 16.50 15.08
N GLN A 75 1.76 17.66 14.40
CA GLN A 75 1.89 18.95 15.08
C GLN A 75 0.64 19.29 15.91
N ASP A 76 -0.53 18.92 15.37
CA ASP A 76 -1.84 19.17 15.96
C ASP A 76 -2.61 17.86 16.17
N ALA A 77 -3.57 17.88 17.10
CA ALA A 77 -4.45 16.75 17.32
C ALA A 77 -5.33 16.51 16.07
N PRO A 78 -5.37 15.27 15.55
CA PRO A 78 -6.19 14.93 14.39
C PRO A 78 -7.69 15.02 14.71
N ALA A 79 -8.50 15.28 13.70
CA ALA A 79 -9.95 15.22 13.82
C ALA A 79 -10.43 13.77 13.91
N ALA A 80 -11.43 13.52 14.75
CA ALA A 80 -12.05 12.20 14.85
C ALA A 80 -12.76 11.83 13.55
N LEU A 81 -12.56 10.59 13.10
CA LEU A 81 -13.22 10.01 11.95
C LEU A 81 -14.52 9.31 12.39
N ASN A 82 -15.62 9.63 11.71
CA ASN A 82 -16.87 8.90 11.88
C ASN A 82 -16.73 7.51 11.24
N LYS A 83 -17.15 6.45 11.95
CA LYS A 83 -17.12 5.09 11.42
C LYS A 83 -18.04 4.85 10.22
N HIS A 84 -19.03 5.70 10.01
CA HIS A 84 -19.95 5.61 8.88
C HIS A 84 -19.40 6.37 7.67
N THR A 85 -19.16 5.63 6.59
CA THR A 85 -18.77 6.14 5.28
C THR A 85 -19.85 5.79 4.26
N ASN A 86 -20.05 6.65 3.26
CA ASN A 86 -21.03 6.45 2.20
C ASN A 86 -20.44 5.69 1.00
N ILE A 87 -19.11 5.57 0.94
CA ILE A 87 -18.37 4.87 -0.10
C ILE A 87 -17.84 3.54 0.42
N ASP A 88 -18.19 2.47 -0.27
CA ASP A 88 -17.57 1.16 -0.06
C ASP A 88 -16.14 1.18 -0.63
N VAL A 89 -15.21 0.51 0.07
CA VAL A 89 -13.79 0.46 -0.33
C VAL A 89 -13.63 -0.12 -1.74
N GLU A 90 -14.45 -1.12 -2.09
CA GLU A 90 -14.46 -1.74 -3.43
C GLU A 90 -15.01 -0.80 -4.52
N ALA A 91 -15.91 0.12 -4.17
CA ALA A 91 -16.49 1.08 -5.11
C ALA A 91 -15.47 2.15 -5.56
N LEU A 92 -14.41 2.37 -4.77
CA LEU A 92 -13.33 3.31 -5.13
C LEU A 92 -12.72 3.00 -6.49
N TRP A 93 -12.57 1.71 -6.83
CA TRP A 93 -12.04 1.31 -8.13
C TRP A 93 -12.94 1.78 -9.28
N GLY A 94 -14.25 1.62 -9.14
CA GLY A 94 -15.22 2.03 -10.17
C GLY A 94 -15.22 3.55 -10.36
N ILE A 95 -15.29 4.30 -9.25
CA ILE A 95 -15.29 5.78 -9.28
C ILE A 95 -14.00 6.29 -9.94
N LEU A 96 -12.85 5.73 -9.58
CA LEU A 96 -11.56 6.13 -10.15
C LEU A 96 -11.44 5.78 -11.62
N THR A 97 -11.86 4.59 -12.02
CA THR A 97 -11.75 4.13 -13.41
C THR A 97 -12.59 5.01 -14.34
N GLU A 98 -13.80 5.37 -13.91
CA GLU A 98 -14.65 6.31 -14.64
C GLU A 98 -14.01 7.70 -14.76
N GLU A 99 -13.50 8.26 -13.66
CA GLU A 99 -12.85 9.57 -13.67
C GLU A 99 -11.55 9.58 -14.50
N MET A 100 -10.76 8.51 -14.45
CA MET A 100 -9.57 8.32 -15.28
C MET A 100 -9.93 8.32 -16.77
N HIS A 101 -10.98 7.59 -17.15
CA HIS A 101 -11.47 7.54 -18.52
C HIS A 101 -11.92 8.93 -19.01
N ASN A 102 -12.67 9.66 -18.18
CA ASN A 102 -13.12 11.03 -18.47
C ASN A 102 -11.94 12.01 -18.71
N ARG A 103 -10.76 11.71 -18.17
CA ARG A 103 -9.53 12.48 -18.34
C ARG A 103 -8.58 11.93 -19.40
N GLY A 104 -8.97 10.89 -20.13
CA GLY A 104 -8.16 10.28 -21.17
C GLY A 104 -6.97 9.46 -20.65
N ILE A 105 -7.02 9.03 -19.39
CA ILE A 105 -6.03 8.13 -18.80
C ILE A 105 -6.47 6.70 -19.15
N THR A 106 -5.72 6.03 -20.02
CA THR A 106 -6.09 4.71 -20.57
C THR A 106 -5.41 3.54 -19.84
N GLU A 107 -4.48 3.82 -18.94
CA GLU A 107 -3.77 2.80 -18.18
C GLU A 107 -4.68 2.16 -17.11
N GLU A 108 -4.41 0.89 -16.79
CA GLU A 108 -5.18 0.14 -15.80
C GLU A 108 -4.58 0.29 -14.40
N ILE A 109 -5.44 0.30 -13.38
CA ILE A 109 -5.05 0.35 -11.97
C ILE A 109 -4.59 -1.05 -11.52
N ARG A 110 -3.33 -1.16 -11.08
CA ARG A 110 -2.78 -2.39 -10.48
C ARG A 110 -2.98 -2.47 -8.99
N LYS A 111 -2.84 -1.34 -8.30
CA LYS A 111 -2.93 -1.23 -6.85
C LYS A 111 -3.52 0.09 -6.44
N ILE A 112 -4.39 0.09 -5.43
CA ILE A 112 -4.90 1.30 -4.78
C ILE A 112 -4.43 1.29 -3.33
N ILE A 113 -3.75 2.36 -2.91
CA ILE A 113 -3.51 2.68 -1.51
C ILE A 113 -4.50 3.77 -1.14
N ALA A 114 -5.48 3.45 -0.31
CA ALA A 114 -6.57 4.32 0.09
C ALA A 114 -6.45 4.70 1.56
N VAL A 115 -6.60 5.99 1.86
CA VAL A 115 -6.66 6.52 3.23
C VAL A 115 -7.95 7.31 3.39
N VAL A 116 -8.85 6.83 4.24
CA VAL A 116 -10.03 7.59 4.68
C VAL A 116 -9.68 8.32 5.98
N GLN A 117 -9.98 9.61 6.02
CA GLN A 117 -9.74 10.44 7.21
C GLN A 117 -10.71 11.62 7.23
N ASN A 118 -10.82 12.26 8.39
CA ASN A 118 -11.54 13.52 8.52
C ASN A 118 -10.57 14.68 8.25
N SER A 119 -10.87 15.50 7.24
CA SER A 119 -10.13 16.71 6.89
C SER A 119 -11.08 17.90 6.98
N GLU A 120 -10.80 18.83 7.90
CA GLU A 120 -11.58 20.07 8.07
C GLU A 120 -13.08 19.85 8.35
N GLY A 121 -13.45 18.70 8.92
CA GLY A 121 -14.84 18.34 9.22
C GLY A 121 -15.51 17.47 8.15
N GLU A 122 -14.84 17.24 7.02
CA GLU A 122 -15.33 16.42 5.92
C GLU A 122 -14.58 15.09 5.85
N VAL A 123 -15.32 14.00 5.56
CA VAL A 123 -14.71 12.68 5.35
C VAL A 123 -14.20 12.60 3.92
N VAL A 124 -12.89 12.41 3.77
CA VAL A 124 -12.21 12.36 2.48
C VAL A 124 -11.42 11.08 2.31
N TRP A 125 -11.45 10.55 1.09
CA TRP A 125 -10.65 9.42 0.65
C TRP A 125 -9.47 9.94 -0.18
N LYS A 126 -8.26 9.80 0.34
CA LYS A 126 -7.02 10.08 -0.40
C LYS A 126 -6.49 8.78 -0.97
N LEU A 127 -6.35 8.72 -2.29
CA LEU A 127 -6.01 7.51 -3.03
C LEU A 127 -4.68 7.74 -3.75
N ASN A 128 -3.79 6.74 -3.67
CA ASN A 128 -2.58 6.65 -4.47
C ASN A 128 -2.66 5.36 -5.28
N CYS A 129 -2.77 5.49 -6.59
CA CYS A 129 -3.07 4.40 -7.50
C CYS A 129 -1.87 4.11 -8.39
N LEU A 130 -1.32 2.91 -8.31
CA LEU A 130 -0.25 2.47 -9.20
C LEU A 130 -0.86 1.92 -10.49
N LEU A 131 -0.43 2.47 -11.62
CA LEU A 131 -0.92 2.08 -12.95
C LEU A 131 0.02 1.08 -13.63
N THR A 132 -0.45 0.45 -14.72
CA THR A 132 0.36 -0.45 -15.55
C THR A 132 1.58 0.19 -16.19
N GLY A 133 1.54 1.51 -16.44
CA GLY A 133 2.58 2.27 -17.14
C GLY A 133 3.71 2.85 -16.28
N MET A 134 3.92 2.38 -15.05
CA MET A 134 4.84 3.00 -14.06
C MET A 134 4.45 4.45 -13.69
N GLU A 135 3.16 4.75 -13.75
CA GLU A 135 2.59 6.03 -13.37
C GLU A 135 1.78 5.87 -12.09
N ILE A 136 1.72 6.95 -11.33
CA ILE A 136 0.89 7.06 -10.14
C ILE A 136 -0.20 8.08 -10.41
N VAL A 137 -1.43 7.70 -10.09
CA VAL A 137 -2.55 8.64 -9.98
C VAL A 137 -2.82 8.89 -8.51
N ASN A 138 -2.67 10.14 -8.09
CA ASN A 138 -3.16 10.60 -6.79
C ASN A 138 -4.56 11.15 -6.97
N ALA A 139 -5.51 10.71 -6.16
CA ALA A 139 -6.87 11.23 -6.18
C ALA A 139 -7.37 11.58 -4.78
N THR A 140 -8.31 12.51 -4.71
CA THR A 140 -9.05 12.84 -3.49
C THR A 140 -10.53 12.79 -3.81
N ILE A 141 -11.27 11.97 -3.08
CA ILE A 141 -12.71 11.76 -3.26
C ILE A 141 -13.42 12.20 -1.99
N GLU A 142 -14.46 13.01 -2.13
CA GLU A 142 -15.33 13.37 -1.02
C GLU A 142 -16.33 12.23 -0.73
N ASP A 143 -16.43 11.79 0.51
CA ASP A 143 -17.29 10.66 0.87
C ASP A 143 -18.79 10.97 0.69
N SER A 144 -19.21 12.20 1.04
CA SER A 144 -20.61 12.63 1.05
C SER A 144 -21.23 12.69 -0.36
N THR A 145 -20.50 13.29 -1.31
CA THR A 145 -20.95 13.51 -2.70
C THR A 145 -20.50 12.42 -3.66
N LYS A 146 -19.53 11.58 -3.23
CA LYS A 146 -18.85 10.59 -4.07
C LYS A 146 -18.13 11.19 -5.27
N SER A 147 -17.83 12.48 -5.21
CA SER A 147 -17.19 13.22 -6.30
C SER A 147 -15.67 13.22 -6.14
N VAL A 148 -14.96 13.15 -7.27
CA VAL A 148 -13.50 13.27 -7.29
C VAL A 148 -13.13 14.75 -7.27
N LEU A 149 -12.68 15.23 -6.11
CA LEU A 149 -12.29 16.64 -5.90
C LEU A 149 -10.99 16.98 -6.64
N ARG A 150 -10.04 16.04 -6.67
CA ARG A 150 -8.72 16.24 -7.27
C ARG A 150 -8.20 14.92 -7.80
N ILE A 151 -7.53 14.97 -8.94
CA ILE A 151 -6.80 13.84 -9.51
C ILE A 151 -5.57 14.35 -10.25
N GLU A 152 -4.43 13.77 -9.96
CA GLU A 152 -3.12 14.16 -10.46
C GLU A 152 -2.35 12.93 -10.92
N LYS A 153 -1.93 12.94 -12.18
CA LYS A 153 -1.09 11.91 -12.77
C LYS A 153 0.38 12.33 -12.62
N GLN A 154 1.21 11.45 -12.09
CA GLN A 154 2.65 11.65 -11.90
C GLN A 154 3.42 10.43 -12.39
N SER A 155 4.57 10.65 -13.03
CA SER A 155 5.47 9.55 -13.36
C SER A 155 6.30 9.16 -12.15
N LEU A 156 6.50 7.86 -11.91
CA LEU A 156 7.45 7.38 -10.89
C LEU A 156 8.86 7.95 -11.09
N PHE A 157 9.26 8.18 -12.35
CA PHE A 157 10.56 8.78 -12.65
C PHE A 157 10.69 10.21 -12.13
N ASP A 158 9.61 10.99 -12.13
CA ASP A 158 9.63 12.37 -11.62
C ASP A 158 9.72 12.40 -10.10
N ILE A 159 9.13 11.41 -9.43
CA ILE A 159 9.25 11.23 -7.98
C ILE A 159 10.68 10.80 -7.63
N LEU A 160 11.24 9.82 -8.35
CA LEU A 160 12.62 9.38 -8.17
C LEU A 160 13.63 10.51 -8.35
N LYS A 161 13.42 11.41 -9.32
CA LYS A 161 14.27 12.61 -9.51
C LYS A 161 14.15 13.65 -8.39
N LYS A 162 13.00 13.70 -7.71
CA LYS A 162 12.73 14.66 -6.63
C LYS A 162 13.07 14.13 -5.25
N MET A 163 13.21 12.82 -5.08
CA MET A 163 13.71 12.27 -3.83
C MET A 163 15.15 12.77 -3.64
N PRO A 164 15.46 13.44 -2.52
CA PRO A 164 16.86 13.67 -2.17
C PRO A 164 17.49 12.28 -2.12
N ALA A 165 18.54 12.07 -2.92
CA ALA A 165 19.23 10.79 -2.93
C ALA A 165 19.51 10.40 -1.47
N PRO A 166 19.00 9.26 -0.97
CA PRO A 166 19.31 8.81 0.38
C PRO A 166 20.82 8.63 0.42
N HIS A 167 21.51 9.58 1.06
CA HIS A 167 22.96 9.55 1.31
C HIS A 167 23.84 9.09 0.12
N LEU A 168 23.75 9.74 -1.04
CA LEU A 168 24.92 9.86 -1.94
C LEU A 168 25.86 11.00 -1.47
N GLU A 169 25.97 11.20 -0.16
CA GLU A 169 27.07 11.95 0.46
C GLU A 169 28.30 11.07 0.73
N HIS A 170 28.24 9.77 0.44
CA HIS A 170 29.44 9.07 0.03
C HIS A 170 29.67 9.32 -1.46
N ARG A 171 30.34 10.43 -1.75
CA ARG A 171 31.33 10.41 -2.84
C ARG A 171 32.22 9.20 -2.56
N PRO A 172 32.34 8.20 -3.46
CA PRO A 172 33.49 7.31 -3.39
C PRO A 172 34.71 8.21 -3.54
N GLU A 173 35.49 8.37 -2.47
CA GLU A 173 36.67 9.23 -2.48
C GLU A 173 37.78 8.66 -3.40
N SER A 174 37.57 7.49 -4.01
CA SER A 174 38.52 6.89 -4.92
C SER A 174 37.90 6.07 -6.06
N VAL A 175 38.55 6.09 -7.23
CA VAL A 175 38.25 5.23 -8.40
C VAL A 175 38.38 3.73 -8.06
N SER A 176 39.02 3.37 -6.93
CA SER A 176 39.08 2.00 -6.43
C SER A 176 37.74 1.48 -5.93
N ASP A 177 36.96 2.32 -5.22
CA ASP A 177 35.71 1.87 -4.58
C ASP A 177 34.63 1.58 -5.64
N LEU A 178 34.56 2.40 -6.68
CA LEU A 178 33.70 2.17 -7.85
C LEU A 178 34.07 0.89 -8.62
N LYS A 179 35.35 0.48 -8.61
CA LYS A 179 35.78 -0.79 -9.25
C LYS A 179 35.41 -2.00 -8.42
N GLU A 180 35.28 -1.87 -7.10
CA GLU A 180 34.83 -2.95 -6.22
C GLU A 180 33.32 -3.15 -6.32
N GLU A 181 32.54 -2.07 -6.37
CA GLU A 181 31.10 -2.14 -6.62
C GLU A 181 30.76 -2.72 -8.01
N LEU A 182 31.51 -2.34 -9.06
CA LEU A 182 31.32 -2.92 -10.39
C LEU A 182 31.60 -4.43 -10.39
N LYS A 183 32.63 -4.87 -9.67
CA LYS A 183 32.95 -6.30 -9.51
C LYS A 183 31.90 -7.06 -8.70
N ALA A 184 31.27 -6.39 -7.72
CA ALA A 184 30.18 -6.98 -6.96
C ALA A 184 28.93 -7.18 -7.84
N LEU A 185 28.61 -6.20 -8.68
CA LEU A 185 27.52 -6.30 -9.65
C LEU A 185 27.78 -7.39 -10.70
N ASP A 186 28.98 -7.47 -11.28
CA ASP A 186 29.37 -8.55 -12.20
C ASP A 186 29.26 -9.95 -11.56
N LYS A 187 29.47 -10.04 -10.24
CA LYS A 187 29.35 -11.30 -9.50
C LYS A 187 27.88 -11.69 -9.31
N ILE A 188 27.03 -10.74 -8.96
CA ILE A 188 25.59 -10.95 -8.80
C ILE A 188 24.97 -11.33 -10.15
N GLU A 189 25.36 -10.68 -11.25
CA GLU A 189 24.87 -10.99 -12.58
C GLU A 189 25.23 -12.43 -13.00
N LYS A 190 26.45 -12.88 -12.70
CA LYS A 190 26.87 -14.28 -12.92
C LYS A 190 26.15 -15.30 -12.04
N GLU A 191 25.80 -14.94 -10.81
CA GLU A 191 25.01 -15.82 -9.93
C GLU A 191 23.58 -15.96 -10.45
N LEU A 192 22.97 -14.85 -10.91
CA LEU A 192 21.63 -14.86 -11.53
C LEU A 192 21.59 -15.64 -12.85
N GLU A 193 22.64 -15.52 -13.68
CA GLU A 193 22.71 -16.23 -14.96
C GLU A 193 22.82 -17.75 -14.74
N LYS A 194 23.61 -18.19 -13.75
CA LYS A 194 23.67 -19.60 -13.35
C LYS A 194 22.35 -20.11 -12.81
N GLU A 195 21.70 -19.35 -11.94
CA GLU A 195 20.41 -19.76 -11.36
C GLU A 195 19.33 -19.88 -12.44
N LYS A 196 19.38 -19.02 -13.46
CA LYS A 196 18.52 -19.09 -14.63
C LYS A 196 18.77 -20.35 -15.47
N GLU A 197 20.03 -20.68 -15.76
CA GLU A 197 20.39 -21.92 -16.47
C GLU A 197 19.93 -23.18 -15.72
N GLU A 198 20.08 -23.21 -14.38
CA GLU A 198 19.62 -24.33 -13.56
C GLU A 198 18.09 -24.51 -13.59
N ILE A 199 17.34 -23.42 -13.67
CA ILE A 199 15.88 -23.45 -13.79
C ILE A 199 15.48 -23.95 -15.19
N GLU A 200 16.17 -23.52 -16.24
CA GLU A 200 15.92 -23.95 -17.62
C GLU A 200 16.20 -25.45 -17.80
N GLU A 201 17.31 -25.96 -17.25
CA GLU A 201 17.63 -27.40 -17.28
C GLU A 201 16.61 -28.25 -16.49
N LYS A 202 16.08 -27.73 -15.36
CA LYS A 202 15.01 -28.39 -14.61
C LYS A 202 13.70 -28.42 -15.38
N LEU A 203 13.39 -27.38 -16.15
CA LEU A 203 12.20 -27.31 -17.00
C LEU A 203 12.28 -28.31 -18.17
N GLU A 204 13.43 -28.43 -18.84
CA GLU A 204 13.62 -29.41 -19.91
C GLU A 204 13.46 -30.84 -19.41
N LYS A 205 14.08 -31.18 -18.26
CA LYS A 205 13.94 -32.52 -17.64
C LYS A 205 12.52 -32.83 -17.18
N ALA A 206 11.76 -31.82 -16.72
CA ALA A 206 10.36 -31.99 -16.34
C ALA A 206 9.49 -32.28 -17.59
N GLY A 207 9.71 -31.56 -18.70
CA GLY A 207 8.97 -31.75 -19.95
C GLY A 207 9.19 -33.11 -20.61
N GLU A 208 10.40 -33.68 -20.53
CA GLU A 208 10.68 -35.03 -21.04
C GLU A 208 9.95 -36.12 -20.23
N SER A 209 9.77 -35.91 -18.92
CA SER A 209 9.10 -36.88 -18.04
C SER A 209 7.58 -36.99 -18.31
N GLU A 210 6.91 -35.89 -18.63
CA GLU A 210 5.47 -35.88 -18.98
C GLU A 210 5.19 -36.51 -20.35
N SER A 211 6.09 -36.34 -21.34
CA SER A 211 5.93 -36.94 -22.68
C SER A 211 6.07 -38.48 -22.70
N SER A 212 6.64 -39.06 -21.64
CA SER A 212 6.84 -40.52 -21.50
C SER A 212 5.66 -41.24 -20.83
N SER A 213 4.80 -40.51 -20.11
CA SER A 213 3.57 -41.04 -19.50
C SER A 213 2.37 -41.12 -20.46
N GLU A 214 2.31 -40.29 -21.52
CA GLU A 214 1.21 -40.31 -22.49
C GLU A 214 1.31 -41.44 -23.54
N LYS A 215 2.45 -42.14 -23.65
CA LYS A 215 2.63 -43.27 -24.59
C LYS A 215 2.30 -44.65 -23.98
N LYS A 216 1.76 -44.70 -22.76
CA LYS A 216 1.40 -45.95 -22.06
C LYS A 216 -0.10 -46.09 -21.74
N ALA A 217 -0.96 -45.24 -22.30
CA ALA A 217 -2.41 -45.39 -22.26
C ALA A 217 -2.95 -45.85 -23.63
#